data_AF-G2MTI4-F1
#
_entry.id   AF-G2MTI4-F1
#
_cell.length_a   1.000
_cell.length_b   1.000
_cell.length_c   1.000
_cell.angle_alpha   90.00
_cell.angle_beta   90.00
_cell.angle_gamma   90.00
#
_symmetry.space_group_name_H-M   'P 1'
#
loop_
_entity.id
_entity.type
_entity.pdbx_description
1 polymer ?
#
loop_
_entity_poly.entity_id
_entity_poly.type
_entity_poly.pdbx_seq_one_letter_code
_entity_poly.pdbx_strand_id
1 'polypeptide(L)'
;MYYRKVSEYISTREEERRNITTHYTVVMSEISVFNGKEEVKLPSYGIKILQEIFDGEKEKIEIIEEKVTNISPYFEKVDKLAQFFKEMTVSPVHLYEVIDDMCEDYISDYDRQAKLCKVAI
;
A
#
# COMPACT_ATOMS: atom_id res chain seq x y z
N MET A 1 -5.20 -7.03 -13.32
CA MET A 1 -4.46 -5.77 -13.09
C MET A 1 -3.09 -6.13 -12.53
N TYR A 2 -2.02 -5.78 -13.23
CA TYR A 2 -0.66 -6.10 -12.82
C TYR A 2 -0.16 -5.03 -11.85
N TYR A 3 0.39 -5.46 -10.72
CA TYR A 3 0.94 -4.58 -9.70
C TYR A 3 2.45 -4.81 -9.62
N ARG A 4 3.22 -3.74 -9.79
CA ARG A 4 4.68 -3.78 -9.67
C ARG A 4 5.08 -3.39 -8.26
N LYS A 5 5.87 -4.22 -7.57
CA LYS A 5 6.56 -3.83 -6.33
C LYS A 5 7.54 -2.69 -6.62
N VAL A 6 7.45 -1.61 -5.85
CA VAL A 6 8.32 -0.41 -6.01
C VAL A 6 9.15 -0.13 -4.77
N SER A 7 8.67 -0.46 -3.56
CA SER A 7 9.46 -0.44 -2.33
C SER A 7 8.95 -1.50 -1.35
N GLU A 8 9.75 -1.84 -0.35
CA GLU A 8 9.39 -2.78 0.71
C GLU A 8 10.11 -2.45 2.02
N TYR A 9 9.39 -2.64 3.12
CA TYR A 9 9.91 -2.60 4.48
C TYR A 9 9.59 -3.92 5.16
N ILE A 10 10.52 -4.41 5.98
CA ILE A 10 10.36 -5.67 6.70
C ILE A 10 10.48 -5.38 8.20
N SER A 11 9.60 -6.00 8.98
CA SER A 11 9.66 -6.03 10.42
C SER A 11 9.65 -7.49 10.88
N THR A 12 10.55 -7.85 11.78
CA THR A 12 10.60 -9.19 12.38
C THR A 12 10.50 -9.05 13.89
N ARG A 13 9.62 -9.84 14.50
CA ARG A 13 9.43 -9.89 15.95
C ARG A 13 9.32 -11.33 16.43
N GLU A 14 9.79 -11.57 17.65
CA GLU A 14 9.68 -12.84 18.35
C GLU A 14 8.59 -12.75 19.42
N GLU A 15 7.59 -13.64 19.36
CA GLU A 15 6.50 -13.74 20.33
C GLU A 15 6.29 -15.20 20.73
N GLU A 16 6.45 -15.55 22.01
CA GLU A 16 6.11 -16.86 22.57
C GLU A 16 6.68 -18.08 21.78
N ARG A 17 7.94 -17.98 21.31
CA ARG A 17 8.65 -18.95 20.43
C ARG A 17 8.24 -18.95 18.95
N ARG A 18 7.38 -18.02 18.55
CA ARG A 18 7.04 -17.77 17.15
C ARG A 18 7.85 -16.61 16.61
N ASN A 19 8.34 -16.77 15.39
CA ASN A 19 8.92 -15.69 14.61
C ASN A 19 7.85 -15.13 13.69
N ILE A 20 7.57 -13.83 13.78
CA ILE A 20 6.61 -13.15 12.92
C ILE A 20 7.38 -12.18 12.04
N THR A 21 7.38 -12.42 10.74
CA THR A 21 7.97 -11.53 9.74
C THR A 21 6.86 -10.85 8.96
N THR A 22 6.82 -9.53 8.97
CA THR A 22 5.80 -8.72 8.30
C THR A 22 6.46 -7.88 7.21
N HIS A 23 6.00 -8.04 5.98
CA HIS A 23 6.42 -7.30 4.80
C HIS A 23 5.39 -6.24 4.47
N TYR A 24 5.82 -4.98 4.43
CA TYR A 24 5.04 -3.81 4.02
C TYR A 24 5.54 -3.41 2.64
N THR A 25 4.82 -3.80 1.59
CA THR A 25 5.22 -3.58 0.19
C THR A 25 4.40 -2.47 -0.43
N VAL A 26 5.07 -1.47 -1.00
CA VAL A 26 4.39 -0.50 -1.89
C VAL A 26 4.27 -1.11 -3.27
N VAL A 27 3.05 -1.11 -3.78
CA VAL A 27 2.71 -1.62 -5.10
C VAL A 27 2.26 -0.47 -6.00
N MET A 28 2.68 -0.50 -7.26
CA MET A 28 2.29 0.47 -8.28
C MET A 28 1.45 -0.20 -9.36
N SER A 29 0.45 0.52 -9.83
CA SER A 29 -0.36 0.22 -10.99
C SER A 29 -0.66 1.50 -11.76
N GLU A 30 -1.35 1.37 -12.89
CA GLU A 30 -1.88 2.50 -13.64
C GLU A 30 -3.40 2.44 -13.63
N ILE A 31 -4.04 3.59 -13.46
CA ILE A 31 -5.49 3.75 -13.57
C ILE A 31 -5.82 4.78 -14.64
N SER A 32 -6.96 4.59 -15.31
CA SER A 32 -7.52 5.61 -16.20
C SER A 32 -8.49 6.49 -15.43
N VAL A 33 -8.29 7.80 -15.49
CA VAL A 33 -9.19 8.79 -14.88
C VAL A 33 -9.66 9.73 -15.97
N PHE A 34 -10.96 10.01 -16.02
CA PHE A 34 -11.51 10.99 -16.94
C PHE A 34 -11.32 12.40 -16.38
N ASN A 35 -10.57 13.25 -17.08
CA ASN A 35 -10.33 14.61 -16.62
C ASN A 35 -11.42 15.61 -17.08
N GLY A 36 -12.49 15.17 -17.76
CA GLY A 36 -13.51 16.07 -18.31
C GLY A 36 -13.29 16.41 -19.80
N LYS A 37 -12.16 16.05 -20.39
CA LYS A 37 -11.87 16.16 -21.82
C LYS A 37 -11.48 14.81 -22.41
N GLU A 38 -10.59 14.09 -21.74
CA GLU A 38 -10.08 12.80 -22.19
C GLU A 38 -9.78 11.87 -21.01
N GLU A 39 -9.55 10.60 -21.32
CA GLU A 39 -9.00 9.64 -20.35
C GLU A 39 -7.49 9.84 -20.23
N VAL A 40 -7.04 10.11 -19.02
CA VAL A 40 -5.62 10.19 -18.69
C VAL A 40 -5.22 8.98 -17.86
N LYS A 41 -4.06 8.39 -18.17
CA LYS A 41 -3.45 7.35 -17.35
C LYS A 41 -2.65 7.99 -16.23
N LEU A 42 -2.96 7.63 -15.00
CA LEU A 42 -2.25 8.09 -13.82
C LEU A 42 -1.58 6.90 -13.12
N PRO A 43 -0.36 7.08 -12.59
CA PRO A 43 0.21 6.10 -11.68
C PRO A 43 -0.67 6.05 -10.42
N SER A 44 -0.72 4.87 -9.82
CA SER A 44 -1.56 4.59 -8.68
C SER A 44 -0.83 3.64 -7.74
N TYR A 45 -0.54 4.13 -6.54
CA TYR A 45 0.23 3.42 -5.53
C TYR A 45 -0.69 2.89 -4.44
N GLY A 46 -0.35 1.72 -3.91
CA GLY A 46 -1.05 1.06 -2.83
C GLY A 46 -0.08 0.33 -1.90
N ILE A 47 -0.61 -0.27 -0.85
CA ILE A 47 0.17 -1.00 0.15
C ILE A 47 -0.35 -2.43 0.23
N LYS A 48 0.58 -3.38 0.25
CA LYS A 48 0.35 -4.79 0.55
C LYS A 48 1.08 -5.13 1.84
N ILE A 49 0.38 -5.72 2.80
CA ILE A 49 0.98 -6.27 4.01
C ILE A 49 0.88 -7.80 3.96
N LEU A 50 2.03 -8.46 4.07
CA LEU A 50 2.14 -9.91 4.16
C LEU A 50 2.78 -10.24 5.51
N GLN A 51 2.07 -10.99 6.34
CA GLN A 51 2.58 -11.48 7.62
C GLN A 51 2.81 -12.98 7.52
N GLU A 52 4.03 -13.39 7.83
CA GLU A 52 4.47 -14.78 7.85
C GLU A 52 4.79 -15.17 9.29
N ILE A 53 4.14 -16.22 9.79
CA ILE A 53 4.31 -16.73 11.15
C ILE A 53 5.04 -18.07 11.07
N PHE A 54 6.11 -18.21 11.83
CA PHE A 54 6.93 -19.41 11.92
C PHE A 54 6.94 -19.94 13.36
N ASP A 55 6.88 -21.26 13.52
CA ASP A 55 7.14 -21.94 14.79
C ASP A 55 8.63 -22.31 14.85
N GLY A 56 9.40 -21.61 15.70
CA GLY A 56 10.86 -21.70 15.70
C GLY A 56 11.52 -21.23 14.39
N GLU A 57 12.56 -21.94 13.94
CA GLU A 57 13.41 -21.54 12.79
C GLU A 57 12.98 -22.13 11.44
N LYS A 58 12.11 -23.15 11.40
CA LYS A 58 12.00 -24.00 10.21
C LYS A 58 10.61 -24.24 9.65
N GLU A 59 9.55 -24.06 10.43
CA GLU A 59 8.20 -24.37 9.96
C GLU A 59 7.34 -23.10 9.90
N LYS A 60 6.98 -22.70 8.68
CA LYS A 60 6.01 -21.63 8.44
C LYS A 60 4.62 -22.19 8.72
N ILE A 61 3.96 -21.67 9.75
CA ILE A 61 2.66 -22.15 10.22
C ILE A 61 1.50 -21.36 9.63
N GLU A 62 1.70 -20.09 9.30
CA GLU A 62 0.62 -19.23 8.82
C GLU A 62 1.13 -18.11 7.91
N ILE A 63 0.31 -17.75 6.93
CA ILE A 63 0.49 -16.58 6.07
C ILE A 63 -0.83 -15.81 6.05
N ILE A 64 -0.76 -14.53 6.40
CA ILE A 64 -1.89 -13.61 6.30
C ILE A 64 -1.49 -12.49 5.35
N GLU A 65 -2.33 -12.20 4.38
CA GLU A 65 -2.07 -11.16 3.38
C GLU A 65 -3.29 -10.26 3.23
N GLU A 66 -3.05 -8.96 3.14
CA GLU A 66 -4.05 -7.97 2.73
C GLU A 66 -3.38 -6.90 1.87
N LYS A 67 -4.15 -6.30 0.97
CA LYS A 67 -3.66 -5.29 0.04
C LYS A 67 -4.74 -4.27 -0.28
N VAL A 68 -4.44 -3.00 0.01
CA VAL A 68 -5.24 -1.89 -0.50
C VAL A 68 -4.54 -1.24 -1.68
N THR A 69 -5.24 -1.20 -2.79
CA THR A 69 -4.78 -0.62 -4.05
C THR A 69 -5.38 0.76 -4.25
N ASN A 70 -4.65 1.65 -4.91
CA ASN A 70 -5.12 3.01 -5.25
C ASN A 70 -5.31 3.94 -4.04
N ILE A 71 -4.31 4.00 -3.17
CA ILE A 71 -4.24 4.94 -2.05
C ILE A 71 -3.94 6.35 -2.56
N SER A 72 -2.97 6.51 -3.45
CA SER A 72 -2.59 7.83 -3.97
C SER A 72 -1.82 7.70 -5.28
N PRO A 73 -1.90 8.70 -6.18
CA PRO A 73 -1.01 8.80 -7.32
C PRO A 73 0.42 9.25 -6.95
N TYR A 74 0.68 9.60 -5.69
CA TYR A 74 1.98 10.09 -5.23
C TYR A 74 2.79 9.00 -4.52
N PHE A 75 3.87 8.53 -5.14
CA PHE A 75 4.75 7.50 -4.58
C PHE A 75 5.24 7.86 -3.17
N GLU A 76 5.83 9.05 -2.99
CA GLU A 76 6.42 9.45 -1.71
C GLU A 76 5.40 9.48 -0.55
N LYS A 77 4.13 9.76 -0.84
CA LYS A 77 3.06 9.75 0.17
C LYS A 77 2.80 8.32 0.63
N VAL A 78 2.66 7.39 -0.32
CA VAL A 78 2.39 5.97 -0.01
C VAL A 78 3.61 5.27 0.60
N ASP A 79 4.82 5.63 0.17
CA ASP A 79 6.08 5.11 0.71
C ASP A 79 6.26 5.49 2.19
N LYS A 80 6.06 6.76 2.53
CA LYS A 80 6.05 7.23 3.93
C LYS A 80 4.96 6.55 4.76
N LEU A 81 3.79 6.33 4.18
CA LEU A 81 2.70 5.63 4.86
C LEU A 81 3.06 4.16 5.14
N ALA A 82 3.66 3.46 4.18
CA ALA A 82 4.13 2.09 4.36
C ALA A 82 5.22 2.00 5.44
N GLN A 83 6.15 2.96 5.48
CA GLN A 83 7.13 3.05 6.56
C GLN A 83 6.45 3.28 7.92
N PHE A 84 5.48 4.18 7.99
CA PHE A 84 4.74 4.45 9.22
C PHE A 84 3.94 3.23 9.71
N PHE A 85 3.31 2.48 8.80
CA PHE A 85 2.61 1.23 9.14
C PHE A 85 3.56 0.16 9.69
N LYS A 86 4.78 0.10 9.18
CA LYS A 86 5.84 -0.75 9.71
C LYS A 86 6.23 -0.32 11.13
N GLU A 87 6.38 0.97 11.38
CA GLU A 87 6.70 1.52 12.72
C GLU A 87 5.57 1.27 13.74
N MET A 88 4.31 1.33 13.31
CA MET A 88 3.15 1.02 14.13
C MET A 88 2.83 -0.48 14.22
N THR A 89 3.58 -1.34 13.54
CA THR A 89 3.30 -2.80 13.44
C THR A 89 1.86 -3.12 13.02
N VAL A 90 1.32 -2.36 12.05
CA VAL A 90 -0.01 -2.61 11.48
C VAL A 90 -0.03 -4.03 10.91
N SER A 91 -1.01 -4.84 11.31
CA SER A 91 -1.19 -6.18 10.76
C SER A 91 -2.05 -6.15 9.49
N PRO A 92 -1.96 -7.16 8.62
CA PRO A 92 -2.77 -7.21 7.39
C PRO A 92 -4.27 -7.02 7.65
N VAL A 93 -4.79 -7.59 8.75
CA VAL A 93 -6.23 -7.57 9.08
C VAL A 93 -6.73 -6.15 9.38
N HIS A 94 -5.90 -5.30 9.97
CA HIS A 94 -6.27 -3.92 10.32
C HIS A 94 -5.95 -2.92 9.19
N LEU A 95 -5.36 -3.38 8.07
CA LEU A 95 -4.94 -2.48 6.99
C LEU A 95 -6.13 -1.66 6.44
N TYR A 96 -7.27 -2.32 6.21
CA TYR A 96 -8.44 -1.63 5.64
C TYR A 96 -8.99 -0.58 6.61
N GLU A 97 -9.10 -0.90 7.90
CA GLU A 97 -9.61 0.01 8.93
C GLU A 97 -8.78 1.30 8.99
N VAL A 98 -7.45 1.18 9.01
CA VAL A 98 -6.55 2.35 9.06
C VAL A 98 -6.62 3.18 7.78
N ILE A 99 -6.81 2.52 6.63
CA ILE A 99 -6.82 3.16 5.32
C ILE A 99 -8.16 3.85 5.04
N ASP A 100 -9.27 3.33 5.55
CA ASP A 100 -10.62 3.87 5.34
C ASP A 100 -10.78 5.27 5.93
N ASP A 101 -10.15 5.52 7.08
CA ASP A 101 -10.09 6.84 7.73
C ASP A 101 -9.45 7.94 6.84
N MET A 102 -8.73 7.56 5.80
CA MET A 102 -8.00 8.46 4.90
C MET A 102 -8.63 8.54 3.49
N CYS A 103 -9.81 7.97 3.28
CA CYS A 103 -10.47 7.90 1.97
C CYS A 103 -10.64 9.27 1.27
N GLU A 104 -10.99 10.32 2.00
CA GLU A 104 -11.17 11.67 1.44
C GLU A 104 -9.87 12.26 0.88
N ASP A 105 -8.75 11.99 1.54
CA ASP A 105 -7.43 12.43 1.09
C ASP A 105 -7.02 11.73 -0.21
N TYR A 106 -7.43 10.47 -0.39
CA TYR A 106 -7.15 9.72 -1.61
C TYR A 106 -7.87 10.33 -2.80
N ILE A 107 -9.18 10.58 -2.66
CA ILE A 107 -10.00 11.21 -3.70
C ILE A 107 -9.38 12.56 -4.08
N SER A 108 -9.01 13.37 -3.09
CA SER A 108 -8.41 14.69 -3.28
C SER A 108 -7.08 14.63 -4.05
N ASP A 109 -6.25 13.62 -3.80
CA ASP A 109 -4.98 13.46 -4.51
C ASP A 109 -5.18 13.16 -6.00
N TYR A 110 -6.10 12.24 -6.34
CA TYR A 110 -6.40 11.89 -7.73
C TYR A 110 -7.05 13.06 -8.46
N ASP A 111 -7.97 13.78 -7.82
CA ASP A 111 -8.59 14.98 -8.38
C ASP A 111 -7.54 16.06 -8.70
N ARG A 112 -6.60 16.27 -7.78
CA ARG A 112 -5.50 17.21 -7.98
C ARG A 112 -4.62 16.77 -9.15
N GLN A 113 -4.26 15.49 -9.25
CA GLN A 113 -3.45 15.04 -10.38
C GLN A 113 -4.17 15.10 -11.72
N ALA A 114 -5.43 14.68 -11.76
CA ALA A 114 -6.24 14.76 -12.97
C ALA A 114 -6.37 16.21 -13.47
N LYS A 115 -6.46 17.20 -12.57
CA LYS A 115 -6.43 18.63 -12.91
C LYS A 115 -5.08 19.08 -13.45
N LEU A 116 -3.96 18.63 -12.89
CA LEU A 116 -2.63 18.98 -13.41
C LEU A 116 -2.42 18.48 -14.84
N CYS A 117 -2.95 17.29 -15.16
CA CYS A 117 -2.96 16.77 -16.53
C CYS A 117 -3.81 17.61 -17.51
N LYS A 118 -4.67 18.53 -17.03
CA LYS A 118 -5.41 19.46 -17.92
C LYS A 118 -4.55 20.62 -18.43
N VAL A 119 -3.41 20.91 -17.78
CA VAL A 119 -2.65 22.16 -17.99
C VAL A 119 -1.49 22.00 -18.98
N ALA A 120 -1.25 20.78 -19.50
CA ALA A 120 -0.32 20.60 -20.61
C ALA A 120 -0.98 21.06 -21.93
N ILE A 121 -0.97 22.37 -22.17
CA ILE A 121 -1.32 23.02 -23.45
C ILE A 121 -0.11 23.81 -23.91
#